data_AF-A0A6N8BJ22-F1
#
_entry.id   AF-A0A6N8BJ22-F1
#
_cell.length_a   1.000
_cell.length_b   1.000
_cell.length_c   1.000
_cell.angle_alpha   90.00
_cell.angle_beta   90.00
_cell.angle_gamma   90.00
#
_symmetry.space_group_name_H-M   'P 1'
#
loop_
_entity.id
_entity.type
_entity.pdbx_description
1 polymer ?
#
loop_
_entity_poly.entity_id
_entity_poly.type
_entity_poly.pdbx_seq_one_letter_code
_entity_poly.pdbx_strand_id
1 'polypeptide(L)' 'MTDIQYDDNRQVAFSYDPRGYMTGFTDWLGENSFELDPLGRITRVTDFAGRVQEYTCHRTKTKPNLPRRKPGIL' A
#
# COMPACT_ATOMS: atom_id res chain seq x y z
N MET A 1 -12.26 3.60 9.82
CA MET A 1 -11.70 4.87 9.29
C MET A 1 -10.58 4.48 8.35
N THR A 2 -10.76 4.70 7.06
CA THR A 2 -9.91 4.24 5.95
C THR A 2 -9.19 5.40 5.27
N ASP A 3 -9.18 6.56 5.92
CA ASP A 3 -8.82 7.84 5.33
C ASP A 3 -8.00 8.66 6.31
N ILE A 4 -6.92 9.27 5.81
CA ILE A 4 -6.08 10.23 6.54
C ILE A 4 -6.21 11.57 5.81
N GLN A 5 -6.57 12.62 6.54
CA GLN A 5 -6.62 14.00 6.03
C GLN A 5 -5.49 14.81 6.65
N TYR A 6 -4.81 15.60 5.84
CA TYR A 6 -3.75 16.53 6.24
C TYR A 6 -4.31 17.96 6.31
N ASP A 7 -3.62 18.84 7.06
CA ASP A 7 -4.03 20.23 7.27
C ASP A 7 -4.07 21.07 5.99
N ASP A 8 -3.41 20.60 4.92
CA ASP A 8 -3.41 21.22 3.59
C ASP A 8 -4.52 20.70 2.67
N ASN A 9 -5.57 20.10 3.25
CA ASN A 9 -6.71 19.51 2.55
C ASN A 9 -6.37 18.30 1.66
N ARG A 10 -5.15 17.77 1.73
CA ARG A 10 -4.81 16.51 1.08
C ARG A 10 -5.39 15.33 1.86
N GLN A 11 -5.83 14.32 1.13
CA GLN A 11 -6.37 13.08 1.68
C GLN A 11 -5.64 11.88 1.09
N VAL A 12 -5.51 10.84 1.89
CA VAL A 12 -5.12 9.49 1.44
C VAL A 12 -6.22 8.53 1.86
N ALA A 13 -6.79 7.80 0.89
CA ALA A 13 -7.76 6.75 1.09
C ALA A 13 -7.09 5.38 0.94
N PHE A 14 -7.42 4.42 1.79
CA PHE A 14 -6.83 3.07 1.77
C PHE A 14 -7.89 2.02 1.41
N SER A 15 -7.50 1.08 0.54
CA SER A 15 -8.32 -0.03 0.09
C SER A 15 -7.86 -1.33 0.72
N TYR A 16 -8.81 -2.18 1.13
CA TYR A 16 -8.54 -3.47 1.78
C TYR A 16 -9.40 -4.58 1.17
N ASP A 17 -8.88 -5.80 1.14
CA ASP A 17 -9.66 -7.01 0.82
C ASP A 17 -10.51 -7.48 2.02
N PRO A 18 -11.42 -8.46 1.84
CA PRO A 18 -12.24 -8.99 2.94
C PRO A 18 -11.44 -9.66 4.08
N ARG A 19 -10.16 -10.00 3.86
CA ARG A 19 -9.25 -10.54 4.87
C ARG A 19 -8.56 -9.42 5.66
N GLY A 20 -8.73 -8.16 5.26
CA GLY A 20 -8.12 -6.98 5.87
C GLY A 20 -6.73 -6.65 5.34
N TYR A 21 -6.29 -7.27 4.24
CA TYR A 21 -5.01 -6.91 3.61
C TYR A 21 -5.17 -5.70 2.70
N MET A 22 -4.21 -4.77 2.77
CA MET A 22 -4.23 -3.56 1.95
C MET A 22 -4.00 -3.92 0.47
N THR A 23 -4.94 -3.54 -0.39
CA THR A 23 -4.91 -3.76 -1.84
C THR A 23 -4.60 -2.51 -2.64
N GLY A 24 -4.51 -1.36 -1.97
CA GLY A 24 -4.12 -0.12 -2.61
C GLY A 24 -4.31 1.09 -1.73
N PHE A 25 -3.95 2.24 -2.26
CA PHE A 25 -4.31 3.54 -1.70
C PHE A 25 -4.46 4.58 -2.81
N THR A 26 -5.25 5.61 -2.55
CA THR A 26 -5.40 6.77 -3.43
C THR A 26 -4.94 8.00 -2.67
N ASP A 27 -3.97 8.71 -3.22
CA ASP A 27 -3.57 10.03 -2.74
C ASP A 27 -3.87 11.10 -3.81
N TRP A 28 -3.37 12.32 -3.63
CA TRP A 28 -3.57 13.42 -4.57
C TRP A 28 -2.82 13.25 -5.91
N LEU A 29 -1.90 12.29 -6.03
CA LEU A 29 -1.22 11.95 -7.29
C LEU A 29 -2.00 10.89 -8.07
N GLY A 30 -2.71 10.01 -7.37
CA GLY A 30 -3.59 9.02 -7.97
C GLY A 30 -3.61 7.70 -7.19
N GLU A 31 -4.02 6.64 -7.87
CA GLU A 31 -4.18 5.32 -7.29
C GLU A 31 -2.90 4.48 -7.40
N ASN A 32 -2.55 3.79 -6.32
CA ASN A 32 -1.56 2.71 -6.32
C ASN A 32 -2.28 1.41 -5.93
N SER A 33 -2.06 0.33 -6.68
CA SER A 33 -2.72 -0.96 -6.45
C SER A 33 -1.72 -2.09 -6.21
N PHE A 34 -2.14 -3.07 -5.41
CA PHE A 34 -1.34 -4.22 -4.98
C PHE A 34 -2.06 -5.53 -5.27
N GLU A 35 -1.34 -6.45 -5.91
CA GLU A 35 -1.73 -7.85 -5.94
C GLU A 35 -1.04 -8.61 -4.81
N LEU A 36 -1.78 -9.50 -4.16
CA LEU A 36 -1.36 -10.21 -2.96
C LEU A 36 -1.42 -11.71 -3.20
N ASP A 37 -0.47 -12.44 -2.66
CA ASP A 37 -0.54 -13.89 -2.57
C ASP A 37 -1.53 -14.36 -1.47
N PRO A 38 -1.81 -15.67 -1.35
CA PRO A 38 -2.70 -16.19 -0.30
C PRO A 38 -2.25 -15.89 1.13
N LEU A 39 -0.96 -15.60 1.35
CA LEU A 39 -0.39 -15.23 2.65
C LEU A 39 -0.43 -13.71 2.91
N GLY A 40 -1.01 -12.91 1.99
CA GLY A 40 -1.10 -11.46 2.11
C GLY A 40 0.20 -10.73 1.79
N ARG A 41 1.14 -11.35 1.07
CA ARG A 41 2.38 -10.72 0.62
C ARG A 41 2.19 -10.12 -0.75
N ILE A 42 2.70 -8.91 -0.96
CA ILE A 42 2.63 -8.21 -2.25
C ILE A 42 3.45 -8.98 -3.30
N THR A 43 2.82 -9.34 -4.41
CA THR A 43 3.44 -9.95 -5.60
C THR A 43 3.56 -8.97 -6.74
N ARG A 44 2.73 -7.92 -6.77
CA ARG A 44 2.78 -6.89 -7.81
C ARG A 44 2.33 -5.54 -7.25
N VAL A 45 3.02 -4.49 -7.65
CA VAL A 45 2.67 -3.08 -7.40
C VAL A 45 2.46 -2.41 -8.73
N THR A 46 1.36 -1.66 -8.86
CA THR A 46 1.13 -0.74 -9.98
C THR A 46 1.03 0.67 -9.41
N ASP A 47 1.91 1.58 -9.83
CA ASP A 47 1.91 2.97 -9.37
C ASP A 47 0.86 3.84 -10.11
N PHE A 48 0.63 5.05 -9.61
CA PHE A 48 -0.30 6.01 -10.22
C PHE A 48 0.06 6.44 -11.65
N ALA A 49 1.31 6.20 -12.09
CA ALA A 49 1.78 6.44 -13.44
C ALA A 49 1.68 5.18 -14.33
N GLY A 50 1.08 4.09 -13.84
CA GLY A 50 0.92 2.82 -14.54
C GLY A 50 2.21 1.99 -14.60
N ARG A 51 3.26 2.33 -13.84
CA ARG A 51 4.48 1.53 -13.78
C ARG A 51 4.23 0.30 -12.91
N VAL A 52 4.71 -0.84 -13.41
CA VAL A 52 4.51 -2.13 -12.77
C VAL A 52 5.83 -2.65 -12.21
N GLN A 53 5.78 -3.13 -10.96
CA GLN A 53 6.88 -3.84 -10.33
C GLN A 53 6.38 -5.17 -9.74
N GLU A 54 7.03 -6.28 -10.11
CA GLU A 54 6.67 -7.63 -9.66
C GLU A 54 7.72 -8.18 -8.70
N TYR A 55 7.26 -8.92 -7.68
CA TYR A 55 8.09 -9.51 -6.64
C TYR A 55 7.83 -11.01 -6.55
N THR A 56 8.83 -11.82 -6.91
CA THR A 56 8.84 -13.24 -6.56
C THR A 56 9.45 -13.40 -5.17
N CYS A 57 8.63 -13.83 -4.21
CA CYS A 57 9.10 -14.12 -2.86
C CYS A 57 9.91 -15.43 -2.86
N HIS A 58 11.17 -15.36 -3.27
CA HIS A 58 12.14 -16.39 -2.93
C HIS A 58 12.28 -16.37 -1.40
N ARG A 59 12.19 -17.52 -0.73
CA ARG A 59 12.37 -17.62 0.73
C ARG A 59 13.81 -17.25 1.10
N THR A 60 14.12 -15.97 1.10
CA THR A 60 15.29 -15.36 1.70
C THR A 60 14.79 -14.59 2.90
N LYS A 61 15.50 -14.70 4.03
CA LYS A 61 15.20 -13.93 5.24
C LYS A 61 15.51 -12.45 4.99
N THR A 62 14.69 -11.76 4.23
CA THR A 62 14.74 -10.32 4.05
C THR A 62 13.33 -9.82 4.22
N LYS A 63 13.05 -9.26 5.40
CA LYS A 63 11.80 -8.56 5.69
C LYS A 63 11.64 -7.47 4.62
N PRO A 64 10.58 -7.48 3.78
CA PRO A 64 10.22 -6.30 3.01
C PRO A 64 9.98 -5.20 4.04
N ASN A 65 10.75 -4.13 3.93
CA ASN A 65 10.71 -3.01 4.85
C ASN A 65 9.40 -2.24 4.58
N LEU A 66 8.28 -2.74 5.08
CA LEU A 66 7.03 -1.97 5.09
C LEU A 66 7.29 -0.73 5.96
N PRO A 67 6.96 0.50 5.52
CA PRO A 67 7.15 1.69 6.34
C PRO A 67 6.32 1.57 7.62
N ARG A 68 6.95 1.09 8.69
CA ARG A 68 6.39 1.04 10.04
C ARG A 68 6.53 2.41 10.69
N ARG A 69 5.79 3.42 10.22
CA ARG A 69 5.50 4.61 11.03
C ARG A 69 4.13 5.15 10.65
N LYS A 70 3.18 5.02 11.59
CA LYS A 70 2.10 5.99 11.69
C LYS A 70 2.76 7.35 11.90
N PRO A 71 2.49 8.41 11.11
CA PRO A 71 2.83 9.76 11.52
C PRO A 71 2.08 10.02 12.82
N GLY A 72 2.84 10.21 13.90
CA GLY A 72 2.31 10.76 15.13
C GLY A 72 1.85 12.19 14.85
N ILE A 73 0.69 12.51 15.39
CA ILE A 73 0.12 13.86 15.48
C ILE A 73 1.13 14.74 16.22
N LEU A 74 1.51 15.86 15.61
CA LEU A 74 1.79 17.10 16.31
C LEU A 74 0.93 18.19 15.68
#